data_AF-A0A135VY25-F1
#
_entry.id   AF-A0A135VY25-F1
#
_cell.length_a   1.000
_cell.length_b   1.000
_cell.length_c   1.000
_cell.angle_alpha   90.00
_cell.angle_beta   90.00
_cell.angle_gamma   90.00
#
_symmetry.space_group_name_H-M   'P 1'
#
loop_
_entity.id
_entity.type
_entity.pdbx_description
1 polymer ?
#
loop_
_entity_poly.entity_id
_entity_poly.type
_entity_poly.pdbx_seq_one_letter_code
_entity_poly.pdbx_strand_id
1 'polypeptide(L)' 'MSELEKDSTLKSVLLEAAKSGERLRFYGAGMIILAEGVVAYVGDGIVGIRHHDKEKADEFVVTDCITKVQVLGEYRHY' A
#
# COMPACT_ATOMS: atom_id res chain seq x y z
N MET A 1 13.45 3.74 -15.07
CA MET A 1 13.28 4.38 -13.76
C MET A 1 12.65 5.74 -14.03
N SER A 2 11.38 5.93 -13.66
CA SER A 2 10.60 7.14 -13.99
C SER A 2 11.00 8.30 -13.07
N GLU A 3 10.67 9.53 -13.48
CA GLU A 3 10.99 10.83 -12.85
C GLU A 3 10.52 10.99 -11.38
N LEU A 4 9.93 9.96 -10.77
CA LEU A 4 9.33 9.94 -9.43
C LEU A 4 10.34 9.85 -8.27
N GLU A 5 11.59 9.45 -8.52
CA GLU A 5 12.55 9.17 -7.44
C GLU A 5 12.95 10.39 -6.60
N LYS A 6 12.75 11.61 -7.11
CA LYS A 6 13.17 12.83 -6.38
C LYS A 6 12.14 13.39 -5.39
N ASP A 7 10.85 13.19 -5.61
CA ASP A 7 9.77 13.83 -4.82
C ASP A 7 8.72 12.82 -4.28
N SER A 8 9.08 11.54 -4.19
CA SER A 8 8.16 10.50 -3.70
C SER A 8 7.73 10.77 -2.25
N THR A 9 6.42 10.86 -2.04
CA THR A 9 5.77 10.87 -0.73
C THR A 9 5.04 9.56 -0.50
N LEU A 10 4.74 9.21 0.76
CA LEU A 10 3.88 8.07 1.04
C LEU A 10 2.55 8.18 0.28
N LYS A 11 1.94 9.38 0.24
CA LYS A 11 0.68 9.62 -0.50
C LYS A 11 0.83 9.33 -1.99
N SER A 12 1.91 9.76 -2.64
CA SER A 12 2.10 9.48 -4.08
C SER A 12 2.30 7.99 -4.35
N VAL A 13 3.05 7.29 -3.50
CA VAL A 13 3.25 5.83 -3.60
C VAL A 13 1.91 5.08 -3.47
N LEU A 14 1.07 5.45 -2.50
CA LEU A 14 -0.24 4.80 -2.30
C LEU A 14 -1.21 5.09 -3.44
N LEU A 15 -1.20 6.32 -3.99
CA LEU A 15 -2.04 6.69 -5.13
C LEU A 15 -1.62 5.96 -6.40
N GLU A 16 -0.33 5.68 -6.58
CA GLU A 16 0.17 4.87 -7.68
C GLU A 16 -0.24 3.41 -7.52
N ALA A 17 -0.06 2.84 -6.33
CA ALA A 17 -0.49 1.47 -6.04
C ALA A 17 -2.00 1.25 -6.23
N ALA A 18 -2.82 2.27 -5.91
CA ALA A 18 -4.26 2.24 -6.16
C ALA A 18 -4.60 2.16 -7.66
N LYS A 19 -3.77 2.76 -8.53
CA LYS A 19 -3.92 2.73 -9.99
C LYS A 19 -3.34 1.46 -10.62
N SER A 20 -2.18 1.02 -10.14
CA SER A 20 -1.48 -0.17 -10.66
C SER A 20 -2.17 -1.47 -10.23
N GLY A 21 -2.91 -1.44 -9.11
CA GLY A 21 -3.49 -2.64 -8.53
C GLY A 21 -2.45 -3.55 -7.87
N GLU A 22 -1.23 -3.05 -7.66
CA GLU A 22 -0.17 -3.80 -7.00
C GLU A 22 -0.55 -4.14 -5.57
N ARG A 23 -0.16 -5.34 -5.16
CA ARG A 23 -0.33 -5.79 -3.79
C ARG A 23 0.80 -5.24 -2.94
N LEU A 24 0.43 -4.55 -1.87
CA LEU A 24 1.37 -3.93 -0.94
C LEU A 24 1.35 -4.65 0.40
N ARG A 25 2.48 -4.62 1.09
CA ARG A 25 2.59 -4.92 2.52
C ARG A 25 2.98 -3.65 3.28
N PHE A 26 2.24 -3.38 4.33
CA PHE A 26 2.39 -2.21 5.18
C PHE A 26 3.07 -2.60 6.48
N TYR A 27 4.03 -1.80 6.90
CA TYR A 27 4.82 -2.03 8.10
C TYR A 27 4.74 -0.84 9.04
N GLY A 28 4.60 -1.11 10.33
CA GLY A 28 4.68 -0.14 11.40
C GLY A 28 6.03 -0.15 12.09
N ALA A 29 6.10 0.55 13.23
CA ALA A 29 7.28 0.59 14.07
C ALA A 29 7.71 -0.84 14.47
N GLY A 30 9.03 -1.08 14.50
CA GLY A 30 9.58 -2.42 14.80
C GLY A 30 9.42 -3.44 13.67
N MET A 31 9.10 -2.99 12.44
CA MET A 31 8.87 -3.87 11.27
C MET A 31 7.71 -4.85 11.44
N ILE A 32 6.74 -4.50 12.29
CA ILE A 32 5.49 -5.24 12.46
C ILE A 32 4.64 -5.06 11.20
N ILE A 33 4.12 -6.15 10.63
CA ILE A 33 3.19 -6.10 9.51
C ILE A 33 1.86 -5.55 10.02
N LEU A 34 1.41 -4.43 9.46
CA LEU A 34 0.12 -3.81 9.78
C LEU A 34 -0.99 -4.38 8.92
N ALA A 35 -0.73 -4.57 7.63
CA ALA A 35 -1.71 -5.02 6.64
C ALA A 35 -1.03 -5.53 5.37
N GLU A 36 -1.77 -6.29 4.55
CA GLU A 36 -1.32 -6.75 3.22
C GLU A 36 -2.48 -6.86 2.22
N GLY A 37 -2.47 -6.05 1.17
CA GLY A 37 -3.54 -6.09 0.18
C GLY A 37 -3.36 -5.07 -0.94
N VAL A 38 -4.41 -4.85 -1.71
CA VAL A 38 -4.42 -3.84 -2.79
C VAL A 38 -5.04 -2.56 -2.23
N VAL A 39 -4.46 -1.41 -2.58
CA VAL A 39 -5.02 -0.11 -2.18
C VAL A 39 -6.32 0.13 -2.95
N ALA A 40 -7.42 0.27 -2.23
CA ALA A 40 -8.71 0.61 -2.81
C ALA A 40 -8.88 2.13 -2.94
N TYR A 41 -8.45 2.90 -1.93
CA TYR A 41 -8.44 4.36 -1.96
C TYR A 41 -7.44 4.93 -0.94
N VAL A 42 -7.07 6.19 -1.13
CA VAL A 42 -6.20 6.96 -0.23
C VAL A 42 -6.98 8.17 0.29
N GLY A 43 -7.24 8.19 1.58
CA GLY A 43 -7.83 9.35 2.27
C GLY A 43 -6.74 10.28 2.83
N ASP A 44 -7.16 11.28 3.60
CA ASP A 44 -6.23 12.28 4.15
C ASP A 44 -5.40 11.77 5.35
N GLY A 45 -5.86 10.72 6.04
CA GLY A 45 -5.13 10.10 7.17
C GLY A 45 -5.26 8.58 7.25
N ILE A 46 -5.94 7.97 6.27
CA ILE A 46 -6.12 6.52 6.19
C ILE A 46 -5.90 6.04 4.77
N VAL A 47 -5.47 4.80 4.63
CA VAL A 47 -5.51 4.05 3.38
C VAL A 47 -6.49 2.90 3.53
N GLY A 48 -7.42 2.81 2.58
CA GLY A 48 -8.36 1.69 2.49
C GLY A 48 -7.73 0.57 1.69
N ILE A 49 -7.69 -0.62 2.27
CA ILE A 49 -7.10 -1.82 1.70
C ILE A 49 -8.24 -2.80 1.41
N ARG A 50 -8.19 -3.43 0.23
CA ARG A 50 -9.05 -4.54 -0.12
C ARG A 50 -8.25 -5.84 -0.20
N HIS A 51 -8.84 -6.90 0.33
CA HIS A 51 -8.35 -8.25 0.20
C HIS A 51 -9.16 -9.03 -0.84
N HIS A 52 -8.50 -9.89 -1.60
CA HIS A 52 -9.09 -10.69 -2.68
C HIS A 52 -9.80 -9.80 -3.74
N ASP A 53 -10.75 -10.39 -4.46
CA ASP A 53 -11.53 -9.72 -5.52
C ASP A 53 -12.68 -8.86 -4.97
N LYS A 54 -12.57 -8.38 -3.72
CA LYS A 54 -13.59 -7.49 -3.16
C LYS A 54 -13.56 -6.14 -3.87
N GLU A 55 -14.74 -5.63 -4.23
CA GLU A 55 -14.84 -4.32 -4.85
C GLU A 55 -14.54 -3.16 -3.88
N LYS A 56 -14.73 -3.37 -2.58
CA LYS A 56 -14.62 -2.34 -1.53
C LYS A 56 -13.49 -2.66 -0.56
N ALA A 57 -12.93 -1.61 0.04
CA ALA A 57 -12.01 -1.75 1.18
C ALA A 57 -12.70 -2.48 2.34
N ASP A 58 -11.97 -3.40 2.95
CA ASP A 58 -12.39 -4.16 4.13
C ASP A 58 -11.40 -4.04 5.30
N GLU A 59 -10.27 -3.37 5.10
CA GLU A 59 -9.30 -2.99 6.12
C GLU A 59 -8.82 -1.55 5.92
N PHE A 60 -8.45 -0.87 7.01
CA PHE A 60 -8.03 0.53 6.98
C PHE A 60 -6.80 0.72 7.86
N VAL A 61 -5.78 1.38 7.32
CA VAL A 61 -4.53 1.67 8.03
C VAL A 61 -4.35 3.18 8.15
N VAL A 62 -4.05 3.65 9.36
CA VAL A 62 -3.69 5.07 9.59
C VAL A 62 -2.33 5.33 8.97
N THR A 63 -2.25 6.34 8.10
CA THR A 63 -1.03 6.62 7.32
C THR A 63 0.17 6.96 8.20
N ASP A 64 -0.07 7.62 9.33
CA ASP A 64 0.96 8.02 10.30
C ASP A 64 1.59 6.83 11.03
N CYS A 65 0.92 5.66 11.02
CA CYS A 65 1.46 4.44 11.58
C CYS A 65 2.37 3.69 10.60
N ILE A 66 2.39 4.06 9.32
CA ILE A 66 3.17 3.38 8.28
C ILE A 66 4.61 3.89 8.31
N THR A 67 5.53 3.01 8.68
CA THR A 67 6.98 3.26 8.63
C THR A 67 7.61 2.77 7.33
N LYS A 68 7.02 1.73 6.71
CA LYS A 68 7.50 1.17 5.43
C LYS A 68 6.35 0.59 4.62
N VAL A 69 6.46 0.70 3.31
CA VAL A 69 5.61 0.02 2.32
C VAL A 69 6.49 -0.86 1.45
N GLN A 70 6.01 -2.05 1.09
CA GLN A 70 6.70 -2.96 0.19
C GLN A 70 5.73 -3.47 -0.88
N VAL A 71 6.10 -3.32 -2.15
CA VAL A 71 5.41 -4.00 -3.25
C VAL A 71 5.71 -5.49 -3.15
N LEU A 72 4.65 -6.29 -3.10
CA LEU A 72 4.73 -7.74 -3.25
C LEU A 72 4.65 -8.02 -4.75
N GLY A 73 5.77 -8.49 -5.33
CA GLY A 73 5.77 -8.94 -6.73
C GLY A 73 4.83 -10.12 -6.96
N GLU A 74 4.68 -10.55 -8.21
CA GLU A 74 4.00 -11.81 -8.51
C GLU A 74 4.64 -12.94 -7.70
N TYR A 75 3.80 -13.73 -7.04
CA TYR A 75 4.18 -14.96 -6.34
C TYR A 75 4.78 -15.95 -7.35
N ARG A 76 6.04 -15.77 -7.75
CA ARG A 76 6.81 -16.80 -8.44
C ARG A 76 7.26 -17.81 -7.39
N HIS A 77 6.37 -18.74 -7.09
CA HIS A 77 6.76 -20.02 -6.52
C HIS A 77 7.81 -20.65 -7.45
N TYR A 78 9.04 -20.80 -6.95
CA TYR A 78 9.98 -21.80 -7.45
C TYR A 78 9.58 -23.16 -6.89
#